data_AF-A0A951ZLC7-F1
#
_entry.id   AF-A0A951ZLC7-F1
#
_cell.length_a   1.000
_cell.length_b   1.000
_cell.length_c   1.000
_cell.angle_alpha   90.00
_cell.angle_beta   90.00
_cell.angle_gamma   90.00
#
_symmetry.space_group_name_H-M   'P 1'
#
loop_
_entity.id
_entity.type
_entity.pdbx_description
1 polymer ?
#
loop_
_entity_poly.entity_id
_entity_poly.type
_entity_poly.pdbx_seq_one_letter_code
_entity_poly.pdbx_strand_id
1 'polypeptide(L)'
;MGLLGNILSKFVGSKADRDFKELSPIVENVKTHFEKLQNLSNDELRMQTVLFKERIKQATASLEDEIAELRKKTEDDTIDSLEKDELYKEIDLIEKKVTAKIEDVLVEIQPEAFAVIKETARRFKDNSPIEVTATSFDQELSVHKPHITIRGGKAYWDKTWIAAGGEVSWEMVHYDVQLIGGSVLHQGKIAEMATGEGKTLVATLPVYLNALPGKGVHLVTVNDYLARRDAEWMGVLFEFHGLKVDCIDKHQPNSEERRNAYLADITYGTNNEFGFDYLRDNMCRTPEELVQRGHNYAIVDEVDSVLIDDARTPLIISGPTPKGENQEFIQLKPNVEKLMNAQRKVVNTQFADAKRILSSENPSKEEDKKGAEYLFRSFRGLPKNKALIKFLSESGMRTILQKTENYYLQDQQKEMHIIDDELYFVIDEKNNSVDLTDKGIDLITQDVADPSFFIIPDMATELAAIEHMSATKEEKVQKKEALIRDFSIKTERIHTIIQLL
;
A
#
# COMPACT_ATOMS: atom_id res chain seq x y z
N MET A 1 9.25 37.13 -12.71
CA MET A 1 8.24 37.62 -11.75
C MET A 1 8.27 39.14 -11.75
N GLY A 2 7.25 39.79 -12.32
CA GLY A 2 7.25 41.24 -12.59
C GLY A 2 7.00 42.11 -11.36
N LEU A 3 7.35 43.40 -11.47
CA LEU A 3 7.22 44.47 -10.47
C LEU A 3 5.90 44.49 -9.67
N LEU A 4 4.80 44.00 -10.24
CA LEU A 4 3.49 43.85 -9.57
C LEU A 4 3.52 42.84 -8.41
N GLY A 5 4.29 41.75 -8.51
CA GLY A 5 4.44 40.75 -7.43
C GLY A 5 5.26 41.26 -6.24
N ASN A 6 6.22 42.15 -6.49
CA ASN A 6 7.04 42.78 -5.44
C ASN A 6 6.30 43.89 -4.68
N ILE A 7 5.29 44.51 -5.29
CA ILE A 7 4.45 45.52 -4.63
C ILE A 7 3.37 44.82 -3.79
N LEU A 8 2.70 43.78 -4.31
CA LEU A 8 1.72 43.01 -3.52
C LEU A 8 2.34 42.29 -2.31
N SER A 9 3.53 41.70 -2.46
CA SER A 9 4.23 41.03 -1.35
C SER A 9 4.69 42.01 -0.25
N LYS A 10 5.00 43.27 -0.60
CA LYS A 10 5.31 44.32 0.40
C LYS A 10 4.09 44.79 1.20
N PHE A 11 2.88 44.73 0.62
CA PHE A 11 1.65 45.15 1.31
C PHE A 11 0.96 44.03 2.09
N VAL A 12 1.11 42.77 1.67
CA VAL A 12 0.45 41.59 2.28
C VAL A 12 1.42 40.79 3.17
N GLY A 13 2.73 41.03 3.07
CA GLY A 13 3.76 40.18 3.68
C GLY A 13 3.99 38.90 2.88
N SER A 14 5.12 38.23 3.11
CA SER A 14 5.35 36.88 2.57
C SER A 14 4.37 35.87 3.18
N LYS A 15 4.25 34.66 2.61
CA LYS A 15 3.51 33.57 3.25
C LYS A 15 4.09 33.27 4.64
N ALA A 16 5.42 33.22 4.76
CA ALA A 16 6.10 33.01 6.03
C ALA A 16 5.76 34.09 7.08
N ASP A 17 5.66 35.37 6.68
CA ASP A 17 5.29 36.45 7.61
C ASP A 17 3.86 36.31 8.14
N ARG A 18 2.95 35.79 7.31
CA ARG A 18 1.56 35.53 7.71
C ARG A 18 1.46 34.31 8.63
N ASP A 19 2.12 33.22 8.25
CA ASP A 19 2.18 32.00 9.06
C ASP A 19 2.80 32.29 10.44
N PHE A 20 3.86 33.10 10.50
CA PHE A 20 4.48 33.54 11.76
C PHE A 20 3.51 34.35 12.63
N LYS A 21 2.77 35.29 12.05
CA LYS A 21 1.75 36.07 12.78
C LYS A 21 0.61 35.21 13.31
N GLU A 22 0.21 34.18 12.55
CA GLU A 22 -0.83 33.25 12.96
C GLU A 22 -0.37 32.34 14.11
N LEU A 23 0.91 31.95 14.13
CA LEU A 23 1.49 31.08 15.16
C LEU A 23 1.98 31.82 16.41
N SER A 24 2.26 33.13 16.31
CA SER A 24 2.75 33.94 17.44
C SER A 24 1.84 33.88 18.69
N PRO A 25 0.49 33.95 18.58
CA PRO A 25 -0.40 33.78 19.72
C PRO A 25 -0.26 32.42 20.42
N ILE A 26 -0.02 31.35 19.65
CA ILE A 26 0.19 30.00 20.21
C ILE A 26 1.47 30.00 21.05
N VAL A 27 2.55 30.58 20.55
CA VAL A 27 3.84 30.67 21.27
C VAL A 27 3.70 31.46 22.58
N GLU A 28 3.00 32.60 22.55
CA GLU A 28 2.76 33.39 23.77
C GLU A 28 1.87 32.65 24.79
N ASN A 29 0.88 31.88 24.31
CA ASN A 29 0.10 31.00 25.18
C ASN A 29 0.97 29.91 25.80
N VAL A 30 1.86 29.27 25.02
CA VAL A 30 2.81 28.26 25.54
C VAL A 30 3.66 28.87 26.64
N LYS A 31 4.21 30.07 26.44
CA LYS A 31 5.01 30.78 27.46
C LYS A 31 4.21 31.07 28.73
N THR A 32 2.97 31.53 28.57
CA THR A 32 2.06 31.78 29.70
C THR A 32 1.77 30.50 30.50
N HIS A 33 1.56 29.36 29.83
CA HIS A 33 1.39 28.08 30.52
C HIS A 33 2.70 27.59 31.15
N PHE A 34 3.82 27.74 30.45
CA PHE A 34 5.14 27.37 30.94
C PHE A 34 5.49 28.06 32.27
N GLU A 35 5.21 29.36 32.41
CA GLU A 35 5.37 30.08 33.68
C GLU A 35 4.51 29.51 34.81
N LYS A 36 3.26 29.13 34.52
CA LYS A 36 2.36 28.51 35.52
C LYS A 36 2.87 27.16 36.00
N LEU A 37 3.46 26.36 35.09
CA LEU A 37 3.94 25.00 35.39
C LEU A 37 5.19 24.98 36.28
N GLN A 38 5.95 26.08 36.36
CA GLN A 38 7.17 26.14 37.19
C GLN A 38 6.90 25.90 38.69
N ASN A 39 5.69 26.21 39.15
CA ASN A 39 5.29 26.03 40.55
C ASN A 39 4.77 24.63 40.87
N LEU A 40 4.58 23.77 39.87
CA LEU A 40 4.10 22.40 40.08
C LEU A 40 5.23 21.50 40.56
N SER A 41 4.92 20.52 41.41
CA SER A 41 5.79 19.39 41.68
C SER A 41 6.00 18.53 40.42
N ASN A 42 6.97 17.60 40.45
CA ASN A 42 7.20 16.69 39.33
C ASN A 42 6.01 15.73 39.12
N ASP A 43 5.36 15.30 40.21
CA ASP A 43 4.15 14.46 40.15
C ASP A 43 2.97 15.23 39.53
N GLU A 44 2.77 16.50 39.90
CA GLU A 44 1.72 17.34 39.30
C GLU A 44 1.98 17.67 37.82
N LEU A 45 3.26 17.76 37.41
CA LEU A 45 3.64 17.92 36.01
C LEU A 45 3.29 16.65 35.21
N ARG A 46 3.62 15.45 35.72
CA ARG A 46 3.22 14.17 35.10
C ARG A 46 1.70 14.02 35.02
N MET A 47 0.98 14.50 36.04
CA MET A 47 -0.48 14.46 36.09
C MET A 47 -1.14 15.25 34.95
N GLN A 48 -0.47 16.25 34.37
CA GLN A 48 -1.02 16.99 33.22
C GLN A 48 -1.31 16.06 32.04
N THR A 49 -0.44 15.07 31.79
CA THR A 49 -0.64 14.06 30.72
C THR A 49 -1.94 13.29 30.94
N VAL A 50 -2.21 12.87 32.19
CA VAL A 50 -3.44 12.15 32.55
C VAL A 50 -4.68 13.04 32.34
N LEU A 51 -4.59 14.31 32.75
CA LEU A 51 -5.67 15.28 32.56
C LEU A 51 -5.97 15.52 31.08
N PHE A 52 -4.96 15.61 30.22
CA PHE A 52 -5.17 15.76 28.78
C PHE A 52 -5.84 14.52 28.16
N LYS A 53 -5.38 13.32 28.51
CA LYS A 53 -6.00 12.06 28.07
C LYS A 53 -7.47 11.99 28.49
N GLU A 54 -7.79 12.41 29.70
CA GLU A 54 -9.16 12.44 30.20
C GLU A 54 -10.03 13.48 29.47
N ARG A 55 -9.51 14.68 29.16
CA ARG A 55 -10.23 15.68 28.34
C ARG A 55 -10.58 15.12 26.95
N ILE A 56 -9.64 14.43 26.30
CA ILE A 56 -9.87 13.79 25.00
C ILE A 56 -10.94 12.71 25.12
N LYS A 57 -10.81 11.82 26.12
CA LYS A 57 -11.78 10.74 26.36
C LYS A 57 -13.19 11.28 26.63
N GLN A 58 -13.32 12.32 27.45
CA GLN A 58 -14.62 12.95 27.72
C GLN A 58 -15.23 13.59 26.47
N ALA A 59 -14.40 14.19 25.62
CA ALA A 59 -14.84 14.82 24.38
C ALA A 59 -15.30 13.81 23.32
N THR A 60 -14.78 12.58 23.34
CA THR A 60 -15.13 11.51 22.37
C THR A 60 -16.12 10.48 22.91
N ALA A 61 -16.39 10.46 24.22
CA ALA A 61 -17.17 9.42 24.90
C ALA A 61 -18.48 9.04 24.20
N SER A 62 -19.31 10.04 23.85
CA SER A 62 -20.61 9.75 23.23
C SER A 62 -20.51 9.07 21.86
N LEU A 63 -19.48 9.41 21.08
CA LEU A 63 -19.25 8.83 19.77
C LEU A 63 -18.64 7.42 19.89
N GLU A 64 -17.77 7.21 20.87
CA GLU A 64 -17.19 5.89 21.14
C GLU A 64 -18.24 4.91 21.69
N ASP A 65 -19.17 5.39 22.52
CA ASP A 65 -20.32 4.60 23.00
C ASP A 65 -21.22 4.18 21.83
N GLU A 66 -21.48 5.08 20.86
CA GLU A 66 -22.24 4.78 19.65
C GLU A 66 -21.55 3.70 18.79
N ILE A 67 -20.22 3.81 18.59
CA ILE A 67 -19.43 2.78 17.91
C ILE A 67 -19.51 1.43 18.63
N ALA A 68 -19.39 1.42 19.96
CA ALA A 68 -19.45 0.20 20.75
C ALA A 68 -20.82 -0.49 20.63
N GLU A 69 -21.91 0.28 20.63
CA GLU A 69 -23.26 -0.23 20.41
C GLU A 69 -23.44 -0.81 19.00
N LEU A 70 -22.93 -0.15 17.97
CA LEU A 70 -23.00 -0.64 16.59
C LEU A 70 -22.17 -1.91 16.39
N ARG A 71 -20.96 -1.98 16.93
CA ARG A 71 -20.12 -3.20 16.88
C ARG A 71 -20.78 -4.39 17.58
N LYS A 72 -21.44 -4.14 18.71
CA LYS A 72 -22.21 -5.18 19.40
C LYS A 72 -23.37 -5.70 18.53
N LYS A 73 -24.00 -4.86 17.70
CA LYS A 73 -25.02 -5.31 16.75
C LYS A 73 -24.40 -6.17 15.65
N THR A 74 -23.20 -5.85 15.15
CA THR A 74 -22.56 -6.65 14.08
C THR A 74 -22.19 -8.08 14.52
N GLU A 75 -22.03 -8.31 15.82
CA GLU A 75 -21.78 -9.63 16.42
C GLU A 75 -23.02 -10.52 16.49
N ASP A 76 -24.23 -9.99 16.21
CA ASP A 76 -25.45 -10.77 16.16
C ASP A 76 -25.48 -11.65 14.90
N ASP A 77 -25.54 -12.97 15.09
CA ASP A 77 -25.60 -13.97 14.02
C ASP A 77 -26.93 -13.98 13.26
N THR A 78 -27.95 -13.25 13.75
CA THR A 78 -29.27 -13.16 13.11
C THR A 78 -29.36 -12.07 12.04
N ILE A 79 -28.40 -11.14 12.02
CA ILE A 79 -28.32 -10.05 11.04
C ILE A 79 -27.67 -10.56 9.76
N ASP A 80 -28.27 -10.26 8.61
CA ASP A 80 -27.73 -10.69 7.32
C ASP A 80 -26.46 -9.91 6.91
N SER A 81 -25.74 -10.42 5.93
CA SER A 81 -24.47 -9.82 5.49
C SER A 81 -24.62 -8.39 4.97
N LEU A 82 -25.77 -8.04 4.37
CA LEU A 82 -25.98 -6.70 3.81
C LEU A 82 -26.24 -5.68 4.93
N GLU A 83 -26.99 -6.06 5.95
CA GLU A 83 -27.20 -5.22 7.13
C GLU A 83 -25.90 -5.02 7.93
N LYS A 84 -25.04 -6.06 8.03
CA LYS A 84 -23.70 -5.91 8.63
C LYS A 84 -22.83 -4.92 7.86
N ASP A 85 -22.85 -4.97 6.52
CA ASP A 85 -22.10 -4.03 5.68
C ASP A 85 -22.55 -2.58 5.90
N GLU A 86 -23.84 -2.32 6.06
CA GLU A 86 -24.34 -0.96 6.37
C GLU A 86 -23.94 -0.49 7.77
N LEU A 87 -23.96 -1.37 8.78
CA LEU A 87 -23.47 -1.05 10.13
C LEU A 87 -21.98 -0.71 10.13
N TYR A 88 -21.15 -1.43 9.37
CA TYR A 88 -19.73 -1.10 9.24
C TYR A 88 -19.50 0.26 8.57
N LYS A 89 -20.28 0.62 7.54
CA LYS A 89 -20.21 1.96 6.94
C LYS A 89 -20.59 3.06 7.94
N GLU A 90 -21.57 2.81 8.80
CA GLU A 90 -21.96 3.76 9.85
C GLU A 90 -20.84 3.92 10.89
N ILE A 91 -20.24 2.81 11.33
CA ILE A 91 -19.07 2.82 12.22
C ILE A 91 -17.94 3.66 11.60
N ASP A 92 -17.57 3.44 10.35
CA ASP A 92 -16.52 4.19 9.65
C ASP A 92 -16.81 5.71 9.62
N LEU A 93 -18.08 6.10 9.46
CA LEU A 93 -18.49 7.50 9.48
C LEU A 93 -18.35 8.11 10.88
N ILE A 94 -18.66 7.37 11.93
CA ILE A 94 -18.53 7.84 13.32
C ILE A 94 -17.06 7.88 13.72
N GLU A 95 -16.24 6.91 13.31
CA GLU A 95 -14.80 6.92 13.55
C GLU A 95 -14.12 8.18 12.96
N LYS A 96 -14.55 8.62 11.76
CA LYS A 96 -14.10 9.90 11.19
C LYS A 96 -14.50 11.11 12.04
N LYS A 97 -15.71 11.10 12.64
CA LYS A 97 -16.15 12.15 13.57
C LYS A 97 -15.34 12.13 14.86
N VAL A 98 -14.98 10.95 15.37
CA VAL A 98 -14.10 10.80 16.54
C VAL A 98 -12.74 11.42 16.24
N THR A 99 -12.13 11.10 15.10
CA THR A 99 -10.83 11.68 14.70
C THR A 99 -10.90 13.21 14.60
N ALA A 100 -11.91 13.76 13.92
CA ALA A 100 -12.09 15.21 13.84
C ALA A 100 -12.27 15.85 15.23
N LYS A 101 -13.01 15.18 16.13
CA LYS A 101 -13.21 15.67 17.49
C LYS A 101 -11.92 15.62 18.32
N ILE A 102 -11.09 14.60 18.13
CA ILE A 102 -9.75 14.51 18.73
C ILE A 102 -8.90 15.68 18.24
N GLU A 103 -8.86 15.95 16.93
CA GLU A 103 -8.10 17.06 16.35
C GLU A 103 -8.50 18.42 16.95
N ASP A 104 -9.81 18.69 17.10
CA ASP A 104 -10.30 19.91 17.74
C ASP A 104 -9.74 20.07 19.17
N VAL A 105 -9.76 18.98 19.96
CA VAL A 105 -9.25 18.99 21.34
C VAL A 105 -7.74 19.15 21.36
N LEU A 106 -7.02 18.50 20.45
CA LEU A 106 -5.55 18.61 20.36
C LEU A 106 -5.12 20.06 20.07
N VAL A 107 -5.83 20.76 19.18
CA VAL A 107 -5.60 22.20 18.91
C VAL A 107 -5.84 23.05 20.16
N GLU A 108 -6.88 22.76 20.93
CA GLU A 108 -7.19 23.47 22.17
C GLU A 108 -6.08 23.29 23.23
N ILE A 109 -5.66 22.04 23.47
CA ILE A 109 -4.67 21.73 24.51
C ILE A 109 -3.22 21.94 24.06
N GLN A 110 -2.97 22.18 22.77
CA GLN A 110 -1.62 22.31 22.20
C GLN A 110 -0.70 23.23 23.03
N PRO A 111 -1.10 24.47 23.41
CA PRO A 111 -0.23 25.35 24.18
C PRO A 111 0.12 24.80 25.57
N GLU A 112 -0.83 24.15 26.24
CA GLU A 112 -0.63 23.48 27.54
C GLU A 112 0.33 22.30 27.39
N ALA A 113 0.10 21.44 26.39
CA ALA A 113 0.92 20.26 26.13
C ALA A 113 2.37 20.61 25.75
N PHE A 114 2.56 21.62 24.91
CA PHE A 114 3.90 22.07 24.54
C PHE A 114 4.64 22.68 25.74
N ALA A 115 3.92 23.39 26.61
CA ALA A 115 4.49 23.93 27.83
C ALA A 115 4.95 22.82 28.80
N VAL A 116 4.21 21.71 28.88
CA VAL A 116 4.59 20.53 29.69
C VAL A 116 5.90 19.93 29.20
N ILE A 117 6.07 19.71 27.90
CA ILE A 117 7.32 19.18 27.34
C ILE A 117 8.48 20.17 27.51
N LYS A 118 8.25 21.47 27.29
CA LYS A 118 9.28 22.49 27.50
C LYS A 118 9.72 22.58 28.97
N GLU A 119 8.79 22.51 29.92
CA GLU A 119 9.10 22.49 31.36
C GLU A 119 9.80 21.20 31.78
N THR A 120 9.43 20.07 31.20
CA THR A 120 10.11 18.79 31.43
C THR A 120 11.56 18.86 30.97
N ALA A 121 11.80 19.36 29.74
CA ALA A 121 13.15 19.57 29.21
C ALA A 121 13.99 20.49 30.11
N ARG A 122 13.41 21.58 30.63
CA ARG A 122 14.08 22.47 31.59
C ARG A 122 14.42 21.74 32.89
N ARG A 123 13.49 20.96 33.46
CA ARG A 123 13.73 20.24 34.71
C ARG A 123 14.85 19.21 34.60
N PHE A 124 14.91 18.46 33.49
CA PHE A 124 16.02 17.53 33.21
C PHE A 124 17.35 18.24 33.03
N LYS A 125 17.37 19.43 32.41
CA LYS A 125 18.59 20.23 32.30
C LYS A 125 19.09 20.72 33.66
N ASP A 126 18.19 21.32 34.44
CA ASP A 126 18.53 22.05 35.67
C ASP A 126 18.70 21.13 36.89
N ASN A 127 18.12 19.91 36.88
CA ASN A 127 18.09 19.00 38.01
C ASN A 127 18.51 17.58 37.61
N SER A 128 19.22 16.87 38.49
CA SER A 128 19.45 15.42 38.38
C SER A 128 19.80 14.84 39.75
N PRO A 129 19.17 13.74 40.18
CA PRO A 129 18.00 13.11 39.57
C PRO A 129 16.71 13.92 39.77
N ILE A 130 15.72 13.73 38.90
CA ILE A 130 14.35 14.18 39.09
C ILE A 130 13.61 13.13 39.92
N GLU A 131 13.14 13.51 41.11
CA GLU A 131 12.35 12.64 41.98
C GLU A 131 10.85 12.74 41.66
N VAL A 132 10.19 11.58 41.52
CA VAL A 132 8.73 11.43 41.38
C VAL A 132 8.23 10.24 42.20
N THR A 133 6.92 10.18 42.45
CA THR A 133 6.29 8.98 43.01
C THR A 133 6.34 7.84 41.99
N ALA A 134 6.81 6.67 42.42
CA ALA A 134 7.00 5.54 41.53
C ALA A 134 5.66 4.94 41.11
N THR A 135 5.47 4.79 39.80
CA THR A 135 4.36 4.08 39.16
C THR A 135 4.80 2.65 38.78
N SER A 136 3.85 1.80 38.36
CA SER A 136 4.16 0.50 37.78
C SER A 136 5.00 0.61 36.50
N PHE A 137 4.76 1.65 35.71
CA PHE A 137 5.52 1.91 34.49
C PHE A 137 6.97 2.29 34.79
N ASP A 138 7.22 3.10 35.82
CA ASP A 138 8.59 3.42 36.27
C ASP A 138 9.34 2.15 36.72
N GLN A 139 8.63 1.21 37.37
CA GLN A 139 9.21 -0.06 37.79
C GLN A 139 9.59 -0.93 36.59
N GLU A 140 8.72 -1.05 35.59
CA GLU A 140 8.99 -1.77 34.35
C GLU A 140 10.22 -1.20 33.63
N LEU A 141 10.27 0.11 33.45
CA LEU A 141 11.39 0.77 32.78
C LEU A 141 12.71 0.60 33.55
N SER A 142 12.69 0.68 34.88
CA SER A 142 13.90 0.57 35.72
C SER A 142 14.64 -0.77 35.58
N VAL A 143 13.98 -1.82 35.08
CA VAL A 143 14.61 -3.13 34.83
C VAL A 143 15.62 -3.04 33.67
N HIS A 144 15.33 -2.21 32.67
CA HIS A 144 16.09 -2.13 31.42
C HIS A 144 16.78 -0.77 31.21
N LYS A 145 16.43 0.25 31.99
CA LYS A 145 16.93 1.62 31.87
C LYS A 145 17.67 2.06 33.13
N PRO A 146 19.01 1.96 33.17
CA PRO A 146 19.80 2.22 34.38
C PRO A 146 19.70 3.65 34.94
N HIS A 147 19.28 4.63 34.12
CA HIS A 147 19.05 6.01 34.53
C HIS A 147 17.74 6.21 35.30
N ILE A 148 16.97 5.15 35.52
CA ILE A 148 15.74 5.16 36.32
C ILE A 148 15.97 4.23 37.50
N THR A 149 15.97 4.77 38.72
CA THR A 149 16.15 3.97 39.94
C THR A 149 14.95 4.07 40.87
N ILE A 150 14.49 2.93 41.39
CA ILE A 150 13.37 2.85 42.33
C ILE A 150 13.89 2.67 43.76
N ARG A 151 13.57 3.60 44.66
CA ARG A 151 13.94 3.53 46.08
C ARG A 151 12.85 4.11 46.96
N GLY A 152 12.42 3.36 47.97
CA GLY A 152 11.46 3.85 48.98
C GLY A 152 10.10 4.31 48.42
N GLY A 153 9.61 3.70 47.34
CA GLY A 153 8.37 4.10 46.67
C GLY A 153 8.49 5.35 45.78
N LYS A 154 9.71 5.87 45.59
CA LYS A 154 10.04 6.95 44.65
C LYS A 154 10.83 6.42 43.46
N ALA A 155 10.65 7.06 42.31
CA ALA A 155 11.46 6.88 41.12
C ALA A 155 12.36 8.10 40.93
N TYR A 156 13.62 7.85 40.60
CA TYR A 156 14.65 8.85 40.38
C TYR A 156 15.14 8.75 38.95
N TRP A 157 14.93 9.80 38.18
CA TRP A 157 15.28 9.89 36.76
C TRP A 157 16.52 10.75 36.58
N ASP A 158 17.62 10.15 36.14
CA ASP A 158 18.86 10.86 35.86
C ASP A 158 18.79 11.62 34.54
N LYS A 159 19.49 12.76 34.45
CA LYS A 159 19.60 13.53 33.22
C LYS A 159 20.58 12.97 32.19
N THR A 160 21.28 11.90 32.55
CA THR A 160 22.32 11.28 31.73
C THR A 160 21.97 9.81 31.49
N TRP A 161 22.01 9.38 30.23
CA TRP A 161 21.72 8.00 29.84
C TRP A 161 22.48 7.60 28.58
N ILE A 162 22.39 6.32 28.21
CA ILE A 162 22.96 5.81 26.97
C ILE A 162 21.90 5.88 25.86
N ALA A 163 22.26 6.48 24.73
CA ALA A 163 21.47 6.49 23.49
C ALA A 163 22.36 6.03 22.32
N ALA A 164 21.92 5.00 21.60
CA ALA A 164 22.64 4.29 20.55
C ALA A 164 24.09 3.92 20.91
N GLY A 165 24.33 3.59 22.18
CA GLY A 165 25.65 3.22 22.70
C GLY A 165 26.54 4.38 23.15
N GLY A 166 26.12 5.63 22.94
CA GLY A 166 26.81 6.83 23.44
C GLY A 166 26.14 7.39 24.70
N GLU A 167 26.93 7.88 25.65
CA GLU A 167 26.40 8.63 26.80
C GLU A 167 25.94 10.03 26.36
N VAL A 168 24.71 10.37 26.70
CA VAL A 168 24.09 11.67 26.45
C VAL A 168 23.66 12.29 27.77
N SER A 169 23.93 13.59 27.95
CA SER A 169 23.40 14.40 29.06
C SER A 169 22.40 15.40 28.51
N TRP A 170 21.23 15.48 29.12
CA TRP A 170 20.19 16.42 28.71
C TRP A 170 20.54 17.85 29.12
N GLU A 171 20.79 18.71 28.14
CA GLU A 171 21.19 20.12 28.35
C GLU A 171 20.30 21.12 27.57
N MET A 172 19.17 20.66 27.05
CA MET A 172 18.36 21.37 26.06
C MET A 172 17.03 21.88 26.64
N VAL A 173 16.58 23.04 26.15
CA VAL A 173 15.25 23.62 26.41
C VAL A 173 14.76 24.24 25.11
N HIS A 174 13.47 24.06 24.79
CA HIS A 174 12.92 24.54 23.52
C HIS A 174 12.96 26.08 23.39
N TYR A 175 13.51 26.56 22.28
CA TYR A 175 13.43 27.96 21.85
C TYR A 175 12.06 28.28 21.22
N ASP A 176 11.73 29.56 21.14
CA ASP A 176 10.43 30.01 20.62
C ASP A 176 10.25 29.62 19.13
N VAL A 177 11.32 29.67 18.33
CA VAL A 177 11.30 29.19 16.94
C VAL A 177 11.02 27.68 16.84
N GLN A 178 11.41 26.90 17.84
CA GLN A 178 11.13 25.47 17.90
C GLN A 178 9.68 25.20 18.28
N LEU A 179 9.06 26.06 19.10
CA LEU A 179 7.61 26.02 19.39
C LEU A 179 6.79 26.29 18.12
N ILE A 180 7.25 27.22 17.27
CA ILE A 180 6.65 27.48 15.95
C ILE A 180 6.79 26.24 15.07
N GLY A 181 8.00 25.67 14.95
CA GLY A 181 8.24 24.45 14.17
C GLY A 181 7.35 23.29 14.60
N GLY A 182 7.22 23.05 15.91
CA GLY A 182 6.34 22.01 16.45
C GLY A 182 4.87 22.25 16.12
N SER A 183 4.43 23.52 16.11
CA SER A 183 3.07 23.89 15.74
C SER A 183 2.79 23.66 14.24
N VAL A 184 3.76 23.97 13.39
CA VAL A 184 3.69 23.70 11.94
C VAL A 184 3.57 22.20 11.67
N LEU A 185 4.37 21.38 12.35
CA LEU A 185 4.30 19.92 12.23
C LEU A 185 2.94 19.37 12.68
N HIS A 186 2.40 19.84 13.81
CA HIS A 186 1.08 19.42 14.27
C HIS A 186 -0.03 19.73 13.25
N GLN A 187 0.08 20.85 12.52
CA GLN A 187 -0.85 21.23 11.45
C GLN A 187 -0.69 20.38 10.17
N GLY A 188 0.14 19.34 10.15
CA GLY A 188 0.39 18.51 8.98
C GLY A 188 1.17 19.22 7.87
N LYS A 189 1.96 20.25 8.21
CA LYS A 189 2.77 21.03 7.28
C LYS A 189 4.26 20.70 7.43
N ILE A 190 5.06 21.07 6.42
CA ILE A 190 6.51 20.95 6.45
C ILE A 190 7.11 22.14 7.20
N ALA A 191 7.88 21.85 8.26
CA ALA A 191 8.66 22.86 8.98
C ALA A 191 10.10 22.89 8.44
N GLU A 192 10.40 23.87 7.57
CA GLU A 192 11.77 24.08 7.08
C GLU A 192 12.63 24.75 8.16
N MET A 193 13.64 24.03 8.65
CA MET A 193 14.55 24.50 9.69
C MET A 193 15.99 24.20 9.27
N ALA A 194 16.89 25.16 9.48
CA ALA A 194 18.30 24.99 9.15
C ALA A 194 18.94 23.88 10.02
N THR A 195 19.96 23.22 9.49
CA THR A 195 20.73 22.23 10.25
C THR A 195 21.32 22.88 11.50
N GLY A 196 21.11 22.23 12.66
CA GLY A 196 21.54 22.77 13.95
C GLY A 196 20.45 23.49 14.75
N GLU A 197 19.31 23.81 14.14
CA GLU A 197 18.15 24.41 14.84
C GLU A 197 17.39 23.43 15.75
N GLY A 198 17.86 22.18 15.84
CA GLY A 198 17.31 21.17 16.75
C GLY A 198 16.04 20.47 16.26
N LYS A 199 15.97 20.06 14.98
CA LYS A 199 14.82 19.33 14.40
C LYS A 199 14.32 18.17 15.29
N THR A 200 15.25 17.35 15.81
CA THR A 200 14.94 16.22 16.69
C THR A 200 14.23 16.66 17.98
N LEU A 201 14.65 17.77 18.57
CA LEU A 201 14.00 18.35 19.76
C LEU A 201 12.65 18.98 19.43
N VAL A 202 12.52 19.61 18.26
CA VAL A 202 11.26 20.20 17.78
C VAL A 202 10.17 19.14 17.66
N ALA A 203 10.52 17.96 17.13
CA ALA A 203 9.60 16.85 16.93
C ALA A 203 8.97 16.37 18.25
N THR A 204 9.61 16.56 19.40
CA THR A 204 9.06 16.09 20.68
C THR A 204 7.75 16.77 21.06
N LEU A 205 7.52 18.00 20.59
CA LEU A 205 6.31 18.76 20.88
C LEU A 205 5.06 18.14 20.21
N PRO A 206 4.99 18.03 18.85
CA PRO A 206 3.87 17.40 18.19
C PRO A 206 3.78 15.90 18.45
N VAL A 207 4.90 15.18 18.63
CA VAL A 207 4.87 13.75 18.95
C VAL A 207 4.16 13.50 20.28
N TYR A 208 4.52 14.25 21.33
CA TYR A 208 3.85 14.14 22.62
C TYR A 208 2.35 14.43 22.50
N LEU A 209 1.98 15.55 21.86
CA LEU A 209 0.59 15.96 21.69
C LEU A 209 -0.25 14.91 20.96
N ASN A 210 0.23 14.43 19.81
CA ASN A 210 -0.51 13.49 18.96
C ASN A 210 -0.47 12.04 19.47
N ALA A 211 0.37 11.74 20.47
CA ALA A 211 0.38 10.46 21.17
C ALA A 211 -0.71 10.37 22.27
N LEU A 212 -1.19 11.51 22.79
CA LEU A 212 -2.20 11.55 23.87
C LEU A 212 -3.49 10.76 23.58
N PRO A 213 -4.04 10.73 22.35
CA PRO A 213 -5.22 9.93 22.04
C PRO A 213 -5.00 8.41 22.08
N GLY A 214 -3.75 7.93 22.19
CA GLY A 214 -3.43 6.50 22.20
C GLY A 214 -3.59 5.80 20.84
N LYS A 215 -3.75 6.57 19.75
CA LYS A 215 -3.89 6.06 18.37
C LYS A 215 -2.55 5.82 17.67
N GLY A 216 -1.45 6.31 18.24
CA GLY A 216 -0.09 6.09 17.75
C GLY A 216 0.50 7.23 16.95
N VAL A 217 1.82 7.40 17.08
CA VAL A 217 2.62 8.32 16.28
C VAL A 217 3.81 7.60 15.68
N HIS A 218 4.00 7.71 14.38
CA HIS A 218 5.16 7.16 13.68
C HIS A 218 6.19 8.27 13.41
N LEU A 219 7.40 8.14 13.95
CA LEU A 219 8.52 9.03 13.58
C LEU A 219 9.44 8.29 12.61
N VAL A 220 9.42 8.75 11.36
CA VAL A 220 10.18 8.18 10.25
C VAL A 220 11.51 8.90 10.13
N THR A 221 12.60 8.14 10.11
CA THR A 221 13.97 8.63 9.88
C THR A 221 14.58 7.94 8.66
N VAL A 222 15.75 8.41 8.23
CA VAL A 222 16.43 7.90 7.03
C VAL A 222 17.23 6.61 7.23
N ASN A 223 17.57 6.24 8.48
CA ASN A 223 18.28 4.99 8.76
C ASN A 223 18.02 4.48 10.19
N ASP A 224 18.30 3.19 10.39
CA ASP A 224 18.08 2.43 11.62
C ASP A 224 18.83 3.02 12.82
N TYR A 225 20.06 3.50 12.62
CA TYR A 225 20.86 4.12 13.65
C TYR A 225 20.20 5.40 14.18
N LEU A 226 19.73 6.29 13.29
CA LEU A 226 19.03 7.52 13.68
C LEU A 226 17.70 7.22 14.35
N ALA A 227 16.91 6.27 13.83
CA ALA A 227 15.66 5.84 14.45
C ALA A 227 15.89 5.39 15.90
N ARG A 228 16.86 4.50 16.11
CA ARG A 228 17.21 3.98 17.43
C ARG A 228 17.77 5.05 18.36
N ARG A 229 18.70 5.88 17.86
CA ARG A 229 19.31 6.97 18.63
C ARG A 229 18.25 7.94 19.12
N ASP A 230 17.37 8.38 18.24
CA ASP A 230 16.38 9.40 18.57
C ASP A 230 15.26 8.84 19.46
N ALA A 231 14.88 7.57 19.27
CA ALA A 231 13.97 6.87 20.17
C ALA A 231 14.54 6.77 21.60
N GLU A 232 15.81 6.42 21.75
CA GLU A 232 16.46 6.29 23.06
C GLU A 232 16.81 7.65 23.68
N TRP A 233 17.12 8.64 22.85
CA TRP A 233 17.48 9.97 23.30
C TRP A 233 16.25 10.79 23.68
N MET A 234 15.29 10.99 22.77
CA MET A 234 14.09 11.77 23.08
C MET A 234 13.06 11.00 23.89
N GLY A 235 13.10 9.65 23.84
CA GLY A 235 12.15 8.76 24.50
C GLY A 235 11.95 9.02 25.98
N VAL A 236 13.03 9.39 26.68
CA VAL A 236 13.01 9.67 28.13
C VAL A 236 12.00 10.77 28.49
N LEU A 237 11.83 11.80 27.64
CA LEU A 237 10.84 12.84 27.88
C LEU A 237 9.40 12.30 27.84
N PHE A 238 9.10 11.39 26.91
CA PHE A 238 7.77 10.82 26.76
C PHE A 238 7.47 9.78 27.85
N GLU A 239 8.45 8.95 28.16
CA GLU A 239 8.35 7.90 29.18
C GLU A 239 8.20 8.48 30.58
N PHE A 240 8.86 9.61 30.87
CA PHE A 240 8.63 10.36 32.10
C PHE A 240 7.14 10.73 32.26
N HIS A 241 6.46 11.01 31.15
CA HIS A 241 5.01 11.29 31.10
C HIS A 241 4.12 10.06 30.96
N GLY A 242 4.69 8.84 31.06
CA GLY A 242 3.93 7.60 31.00
C GLY A 242 3.51 7.19 29.60
N LEU A 243 4.21 7.67 28.56
CA LEU A 243 4.04 7.22 27.18
C LEU A 243 5.09 6.17 26.84
N LYS A 244 4.66 5.07 26.21
CA LYS A 244 5.54 4.02 25.74
C LYS A 244 6.18 4.41 24.41
N VAL A 245 7.49 4.21 24.30
CA VAL A 245 8.28 4.51 23.11
C VAL A 245 9.01 3.25 22.68
N ASP A 246 8.99 2.93 21.39
CA ASP A 246 9.80 1.84 20.85
C ASP A 246 10.28 2.15 19.42
N CYS A 247 11.22 1.34 18.92
CA CYS A 247 11.77 1.44 17.58
C CYS A 247 11.66 0.09 16.86
N ILE A 248 10.96 0.07 15.72
CA ILE A 248 10.68 -1.17 14.98
C ILE A 248 11.94 -1.81 14.42
N ASP A 249 12.96 -1.02 14.05
CA ASP A 249 14.26 -1.50 13.55
C ASP A 249 15.05 -2.32 14.59
N LYS A 250 14.62 -2.37 15.87
CA LYS A 250 15.20 -3.25 16.89
C LYS A 250 14.66 -4.69 16.84
N HIS A 251 13.54 -4.90 16.16
CA HIS A 251 12.74 -6.12 16.28
C HIS A 251 12.63 -6.82 14.93
N GLN A 252 12.57 -8.15 14.98
CA GLN A 252 12.44 -8.96 13.77
C GLN A 252 11.07 -8.71 13.11
N PRO A 253 11.02 -8.58 11.76
CA PRO A 253 9.78 -8.63 10.99
C PRO A 253 8.79 -9.72 11.43
N ASN A 254 7.50 -9.37 11.53
CA ASN A 254 6.38 -10.28 11.90
C ASN A 254 6.51 -10.95 13.29
N SER A 255 7.32 -10.40 14.20
CA SER A 255 7.44 -10.92 15.57
C SER A 255 6.45 -10.26 16.54
N GLU A 256 6.26 -10.86 17.72
CA GLU A 256 5.44 -10.29 18.77
C GLU A 256 6.03 -8.97 19.29
N GLU A 257 7.37 -8.87 19.38
CA GLU A 257 8.08 -7.65 19.75
C GLU A 257 7.83 -6.53 18.73
N ARG A 258 7.79 -6.86 17.42
CA ARG A 258 7.46 -5.91 16.36
C ARG A 258 6.04 -5.34 16.53
N ARG A 259 5.07 -6.21 16.83
CA ARG A 259 3.70 -5.78 17.17
C ARG A 259 3.68 -4.90 18.42
N ASN A 260 4.40 -5.29 19.46
CA ASN A 260 4.50 -4.53 20.70
C ASN A 260 5.12 -3.13 20.49
N ALA A 261 6.02 -2.98 19.52
CA ALA A 261 6.58 -1.69 19.13
C ALA A 261 5.54 -0.78 18.44
N TYR A 262 4.64 -1.34 17.63
CA TYR A 262 3.51 -0.60 17.05
C TYR A 262 2.40 -0.27 18.05
N LEU A 263 2.25 -1.08 19.10
CA LEU A 263 1.34 -0.85 20.22
C LEU A 263 1.85 0.21 21.22
N ALA A 264 3.12 0.62 21.12
CA ALA A 264 3.64 1.76 21.86
C ALA A 264 2.89 3.05 21.48
N ASP A 265 2.87 4.06 22.35
CA ASP A 265 2.26 5.35 22.02
C ASP A 265 3.02 6.05 20.87
N ILE A 266 4.33 5.84 20.82
CA ILE A 266 5.25 6.42 19.85
C ILE A 266 6.15 5.33 19.29
N THR A 267 6.20 5.23 17.96
CA THR A 267 6.98 4.23 17.23
C THR A 267 7.97 4.94 16.30
N TYR A 268 9.26 4.75 16.54
CA TYR A 268 10.32 5.20 15.64
C TYR A 268 10.64 4.12 14.61
N GLY A 269 10.99 4.53 13.40
CA GLY A 269 11.54 3.60 12.43
C GLY A 269 12.01 4.23 11.13
N THR A 270 12.41 3.40 10.18
CA THR A 270 12.72 3.83 8.81
C THR A 270 11.51 3.74 7.88
N ASN A 271 11.50 4.53 6.82
CA ASN A 271 10.47 4.49 5.77
C ASN A 271 10.30 3.08 5.19
N ASN A 272 11.42 2.39 4.94
CA ASN A 272 11.43 1.04 4.42
C ASN A 272 10.74 0.06 5.37
N GLU A 273 11.08 0.10 6.67
CA GLU A 273 10.52 -0.82 7.66
C GLU A 273 9.01 -0.61 7.85
N PHE A 274 8.53 0.64 7.95
CA PHE A 274 7.09 0.93 7.98
C PHE A 274 6.38 0.45 6.72
N GLY A 275 6.95 0.69 5.54
CA GLY A 275 6.33 0.28 4.28
C GLY A 275 6.31 -1.23 4.07
N PHE A 276 7.38 -1.94 4.45
CA PHE A 276 7.44 -3.40 4.35
C PHE A 276 6.53 -4.09 5.36
N ASP A 277 6.38 -3.56 6.58
CA ASP A 277 5.38 -4.08 7.52
C ASP A 277 3.97 -3.93 6.96
N TYR A 278 3.62 -2.78 6.37
CA TYR A 278 2.33 -2.59 5.71
C TYR A 278 2.10 -3.62 4.58
N LEU A 279 3.10 -3.85 3.73
CA LEU A 279 3.00 -4.85 2.67
C LEU A 279 2.88 -6.28 3.24
N ARG A 280 3.60 -6.62 4.31
CA ARG A 280 3.51 -7.93 4.97
C ARG A 280 2.15 -8.15 5.62
N ASP A 281 1.61 -7.15 6.28
CA ASP A 281 0.27 -7.19 6.89
C ASP A 281 -0.82 -7.46 5.84
N ASN A 282 -0.69 -6.90 4.64
CA ASN A 282 -1.62 -7.17 3.53
C ASN A 282 -1.45 -8.56 2.88
N MET A 283 -0.46 -9.36 3.31
CA MET A 283 -0.27 -10.75 2.89
C MET A 283 -0.58 -11.77 4.01
N CYS A 284 -0.86 -11.29 5.22
CA CYS A 284 -1.23 -12.13 6.37
C CYS A 284 -2.56 -12.84 6.13
N ARG A 285 -2.72 -14.02 6.73
CA ARG A 285 -3.93 -14.84 6.56
C ARG A 285 -4.91 -14.64 7.70
N THR A 286 -4.42 -14.23 8.86
CA THR A 286 -5.27 -13.99 10.04
C THR A 286 -4.97 -12.63 10.68
N PRO A 287 -5.95 -12.00 11.34
CA PRO A 287 -5.76 -10.72 12.02
C PRO A 287 -4.68 -10.75 13.10
N GLU A 288 -4.47 -11.91 13.73
CA GLU A 288 -3.48 -12.10 14.80
C GLU A 288 -2.04 -12.18 14.27
N GLU A 289 -1.82 -12.12 12.96
CA GLU A 289 -0.51 -12.01 12.32
C GLU A 289 -0.13 -10.55 12.04
N LEU A 290 -1.09 -9.63 12.02
CA LEU A 290 -0.86 -8.21 11.74
C LEU A 290 0.06 -7.59 12.79
N VAL A 291 1.04 -6.79 12.36
CA VAL A 291 1.94 -6.07 13.28
C VAL A 291 1.57 -4.61 13.41
N GLN A 292 1.12 -3.95 12.33
CA GLN A 292 0.64 -2.59 12.39
C GLN A 292 -0.78 -2.53 12.97
N ARG A 293 -1.16 -1.30 13.34
CA ARG A 293 -2.54 -0.93 13.65
C ARG A 293 -3.06 0.02 12.56
N GLY A 294 -3.51 1.22 12.90
CA GLY A 294 -3.86 2.28 11.94
C GLY A 294 -2.73 3.28 11.70
N HIS A 295 -2.82 4.04 10.60
CA HIS A 295 -1.88 5.12 10.24
C HIS A 295 -2.41 6.47 10.74
N ASN A 296 -2.27 6.74 12.03
CA ASN A 296 -2.87 7.92 12.68
C ASN A 296 -2.11 9.23 12.39
N TYR A 297 -0.82 9.29 12.73
CA TYR A 297 0.00 10.49 12.52
C TYR A 297 1.45 10.08 12.29
N ALA A 298 2.10 10.70 11.30
CA ALA A 298 3.49 10.44 10.97
C ALA A 298 4.28 11.74 10.79
N ILE A 299 5.47 11.80 11.38
CA ILE A 299 6.46 12.84 11.11
C ILE A 299 7.61 12.21 10.34
N VAL A 300 7.95 12.78 9.19
CA VAL A 300 9.05 12.33 8.35
C VAL A 300 10.21 13.30 8.50
N ASP A 301 11.29 12.84 9.13
CA ASP A 301 12.56 13.57 9.14
C ASP A 301 13.28 13.41 7.79
N GLU A 302 13.99 14.46 7.37
CA GLU A 302 14.59 14.59 6.04
C GLU A 302 13.58 14.25 4.91
N VAL A 303 12.44 14.94 4.94
CA VAL A 303 11.27 14.71 4.07
C VAL A 303 11.58 14.74 2.58
N ASP A 304 12.57 15.52 2.15
CA ASP A 304 13.04 15.57 0.77
C ASP A 304 13.69 14.25 0.35
N SER A 305 14.56 13.71 1.20
CA SER A 305 15.21 12.42 0.97
C SER A 305 14.18 11.29 0.87
N VAL A 306 13.19 11.27 1.78
CA VAL A 306 12.21 10.18 1.86
C VAL A 306 11.09 10.31 0.82
N LEU A 307 10.44 11.47 0.73
CA LEU A 307 9.23 11.64 -0.10
C LEU A 307 9.52 12.10 -1.53
N ILE A 308 10.76 12.51 -1.85
CA ILE A 308 11.16 12.90 -3.21
C ILE A 308 12.18 11.92 -3.78
N ASP A 309 13.31 11.72 -3.09
CA ASP A 309 14.41 10.92 -3.64
C ASP A 309 14.13 9.41 -3.58
N ASP A 310 13.75 8.89 -2.41
CA ASP A 310 13.47 7.46 -2.21
C ASP A 310 12.16 7.02 -2.86
N ALA A 311 11.16 7.91 -2.91
CA ALA A 311 9.86 7.65 -3.51
C ALA A 311 9.91 7.29 -5.02
N ARG A 312 11.07 7.45 -5.68
CA ARG A 312 11.30 6.99 -7.06
C ARG A 312 11.36 5.48 -7.19
N THR A 313 11.66 4.76 -6.12
CA THR A 313 11.79 3.29 -6.13
C THR A 313 10.67 2.67 -5.32
N PRO A 314 9.81 1.81 -5.90
CA PRO A 314 8.75 1.15 -5.15
C PRO A 314 9.31 0.13 -4.16
N LEU A 315 8.62 -0.03 -3.03
CA LEU A 315 8.88 -1.13 -2.08
C LEU A 315 8.30 -2.43 -2.64
N ILE A 316 9.15 -3.45 -2.82
CA ILE A 316 8.76 -4.73 -3.43
C ILE A 316 9.15 -5.87 -2.48
N ILE A 317 8.19 -6.70 -2.10
CA ILE A 317 8.48 -8.00 -1.47
C ILE A 317 8.59 -9.03 -2.59
N SER A 318 9.74 -9.69 -2.66
CA SER A 318 9.96 -10.84 -3.56
C SER A 318 10.15 -12.10 -2.73
N GLY A 319 9.70 -13.23 -3.26
CA GLY A 319 9.84 -14.54 -2.65
C GLY A 319 10.34 -15.56 -3.66
N PRO A 320 11.00 -16.63 -3.21
CA PRO A 320 11.43 -17.71 -4.10
C PRO A 320 10.20 -18.38 -4.73
N THR A 321 10.21 -18.58 -6.05
CA THR A 321 9.14 -19.34 -6.73
C THR A 321 9.30 -20.82 -6.42
N PRO A 322 8.29 -21.51 -5.84
CA PRO A 322 8.37 -22.94 -5.51
C PRO A 322 8.45 -23.82 -6.76
N LYS A 323 7.99 -23.32 -7.91
CA LYS A 323 8.23 -23.94 -9.22
C LYS A 323 9.58 -23.43 -9.73
N GLY A 324 10.56 -24.33 -9.83
CA GLY A 324 11.79 -24.05 -10.57
C GLY A 324 11.46 -23.56 -11.98
N GLU A 325 12.22 -22.58 -12.44
CA GLU A 325 12.09 -21.94 -13.75
C GLU A 325 11.77 -22.96 -14.88
N ASN A 326 10.81 -22.61 -15.75
CA ASN A 326 10.71 -23.08 -17.14
C ASN A 326 10.30 -24.53 -17.46
N GLN A 327 9.72 -25.34 -16.54
CA GLN A 327 9.30 -26.69 -16.95
C GLN A 327 8.18 -26.69 -18.01
N GLU A 328 7.12 -25.89 -17.84
CA GLU A 328 5.99 -25.90 -18.80
C GLU A 328 6.35 -25.28 -20.15
N PHE A 329 7.13 -24.19 -20.17
CA PHE A 329 7.63 -23.59 -21.42
C PHE A 329 8.47 -24.59 -22.24
N ILE A 330 9.38 -25.32 -21.58
CA ILE A 330 10.22 -26.32 -22.25
C ILE A 330 9.36 -27.48 -22.77
N GLN A 331 8.35 -27.91 -22.00
CA GLN A 331 7.46 -29.01 -22.37
C GLN A 331 6.51 -28.65 -23.52
N LEU A 332 5.99 -27.42 -23.56
CA LEU A 332 4.98 -26.99 -24.55
C LEU A 332 5.60 -26.42 -25.83
N LYS A 333 6.87 -26.00 -25.81
CA LYS A 333 7.57 -25.47 -26.99
C LYS A 333 7.48 -26.36 -28.24
N PRO A 334 7.69 -27.69 -28.18
CA PRO A 334 7.57 -28.56 -29.35
C PRO A 334 6.17 -28.53 -29.99
N ASN A 335 5.12 -28.41 -29.16
CA ASN A 335 3.73 -28.32 -29.63
C ASN A 335 3.49 -27.00 -30.37
N VAL A 336 4.02 -25.89 -29.84
CA VAL A 336 3.95 -24.58 -30.50
C VAL A 336 4.76 -24.55 -31.79
N GLU A 337 5.93 -25.18 -31.84
CA GLU A 337 6.71 -25.32 -33.09
C GLU A 337 5.96 -26.12 -34.16
N LYS A 338 5.29 -27.22 -33.78
CA LYS A 338 4.42 -28.00 -34.67
C LYS A 338 3.27 -27.15 -35.20
N LEU A 339 2.60 -26.40 -34.32
CA LEU A 339 1.50 -25.50 -34.64
C LEU A 339 1.93 -24.39 -35.61
N MET A 340 3.05 -23.71 -35.31
CA MET A 340 3.62 -22.66 -36.16
C MET A 340 4.01 -23.16 -37.55
N ASN A 341 4.57 -24.36 -37.65
CA ASN A 341 4.93 -24.96 -38.94
C ASN A 341 3.69 -25.30 -39.78
N ALA A 342 2.64 -25.84 -39.16
CA ALA A 342 1.37 -26.14 -39.82
C ALA A 342 0.67 -24.85 -40.30
N GLN A 343 0.62 -23.82 -39.46
CA GLN A 343 0.08 -22.50 -39.79
C GLN A 343 0.82 -21.88 -40.98
N ARG A 344 2.16 -21.88 -40.94
CA ARG A 344 2.98 -21.33 -42.04
C ARG A 344 2.69 -21.99 -43.37
N LYS A 345 2.47 -23.31 -43.38
CA LYS A 345 2.13 -24.05 -44.60
C LYS A 345 0.80 -23.56 -45.18
N VAL A 346 -0.25 -23.48 -44.37
CA VAL A 346 -1.58 -23.02 -44.80
C VAL A 346 -1.53 -21.58 -45.31
N VAL A 347 -0.97 -20.67 -44.52
CA VAL A 347 -0.91 -19.24 -44.86
C VAL A 347 -0.09 -18.99 -46.11
N ASN A 348 1.06 -19.64 -46.28
CA ASN A 348 1.87 -19.45 -47.48
C ASN A 348 1.16 -19.97 -48.75
N THR A 349 0.47 -21.10 -48.66
CA THR A 349 -0.32 -21.64 -49.78
C THR A 349 -1.47 -20.70 -50.14
N GLN A 350 -2.28 -20.29 -49.16
CA GLN A 350 -3.40 -19.39 -49.38
C GLN A 350 -2.93 -18.03 -49.90
N PHE A 351 -1.81 -17.49 -49.40
CA PHE A 351 -1.26 -16.23 -49.89
C PHE A 351 -0.79 -16.32 -51.34
N ALA A 352 -0.19 -17.44 -51.75
CA ALA A 352 0.20 -17.67 -53.13
C ALA A 352 -1.03 -17.76 -54.05
N ASP A 353 -2.09 -18.45 -53.62
CA ASP A 353 -3.35 -18.51 -54.36
C ASP A 353 -4.06 -17.16 -54.42
N ALA A 354 -4.06 -16.39 -53.33
CA ALA A 354 -4.60 -15.03 -53.30
C ALA A 354 -3.92 -14.14 -54.35
N LYS A 355 -2.59 -14.17 -54.43
CA LYS A 355 -1.84 -13.44 -55.47
C LYS A 355 -2.23 -13.87 -56.88
N ARG A 356 -2.26 -15.18 -57.12
CA ARG A 356 -2.58 -15.72 -58.45
C ARG A 356 -3.98 -15.31 -58.92
N ILE A 357 -4.96 -15.33 -58.01
CA ILE A 357 -6.35 -15.03 -58.32
C ILE A 357 -6.57 -13.51 -58.47
N LEU A 358 -6.12 -12.73 -57.49
CA LEU A 358 -6.37 -11.28 -57.46
C LEU A 358 -5.53 -10.47 -58.46
N SER A 359 -4.48 -11.08 -59.03
CA SER A 359 -3.70 -10.50 -60.14
C SER A 359 -4.14 -11.00 -61.53
N SER A 360 -5.22 -11.80 -61.61
CA SER A 360 -5.80 -12.24 -62.89
C SER A 360 -6.47 -11.09 -63.64
N GLU A 361 -6.38 -11.07 -64.97
CA GLU A 361 -6.99 -10.02 -65.80
C GLU A 361 -8.51 -10.13 -65.91
N ASN A 362 -9.10 -11.32 -65.73
CA ASN A 362 -10.55 -11.57 -65.79
C ASN A 362 -11.00 -12.71 -64.85
N PRO A 363 -10.87 -12.57 -63.52
CA PRO A 363 -11.41 -13.53 -62.57
C PRO A 363 -12.95 -13.53 -62.59
N SER A 364 -13.55 -14.70 -62.36
CA SER A 364 -14.98 -14.78 -62.06
C SER A 364 -15.28 -14.18 -60.69
N LYS A 365 -16.54 -13.77 -60.44
CA LYS A 365 -16.94 -13.22 -59.13
C LYS A 365 -16.66 -14.18 -57.96
N GLU A 366 -16.76 -15.48 -58.19
CA GLU A 366 -16.45 -16.50 -57.18
C GLU A 366 -14.95 -16.60 -56.89
N GLU A 367 -14.12 -16.52 -57.94
CA GLU A 367 -12.67 -16.48 -57.78
C GLU A 367 -12.24 -15.22 -57.03
N ASP A 368 -12.76 -14.05 -57.37
CA ASP A 368 -12.46 -12.80 -56.65
C ASP A 368 -12.79 -12.89 -55.16
N LYS A 369 -13.98 -13.42 -54.82
CA LYS A 369 -14.37 -13.63 -53.42
C LYS A 369 -13.38 -14.55 -52.70
N LYS A 370 -13.02 -15.68 -53.33
CA LYS A 370 -12.09 -16.67 -52.77
C LYS A 370 -10.68 -16.13 -52.61
N GLY A 371 -10.19 -15.35 -53.58
CA GLY A 371 -8.90 -14.66 -53.51
C GLY A 371 -8.86 -13.65 -52.36
N ALA A 372 -9.95 -12.92 -52.15
CA ALA A 372 -10.08 -11.96 -51.06
C ALA A 372 -10.13 -12.63 -49.67
N GLU A 373 -10.83 -13.77 -49.54
CA GLU A 373 -10.82 -14.60 -48.33
C GLU A 373 -9.42 -15.13 -48.00
N TYR A 374 -8.70 -15.64 -49.01
CA TYR A 374 -7.33 -16.11 -48.82
C TYR A 374 -6.37 -14.99 -48.42
N LEU A 375 -6.55 -13.79 -48.97
CA LEU A 375 -5.79 -12.61 -48.56
C LEU A 375 -6.09 -12.25 -47.09
N PHE A 376 -7.36 -12.31 -46.68
CA PHE A 376 -7.77 -12.01 -45.31
C PHE A 376 -7.28 -13.06 -44.30
N ARG A 377 -7.39 -14.36 -44.61
CA ARG A 377 -6.79 -15.44 -43.80
C ARG A 377 -5.28 -15.28 -43.68
N SER A 378 -4.60 -14.90 -44.76
CA SER A 378 -3.15 -14.66 -44.73
C SER A 378 -2.76 -13.48 -43.86
N PHE A 379 -3.64 -12.48 -43.76
CA PHE A 379 -3.46 -11.31 -42.90
C PHE A 379 -3.64 -11.64 -41.41
N ARG A 380 -4.59 -12.53 -41.08
CA ARG A 380 -4.88 -12.97 -39.70
C ARG A 380 -3.99 -14.12 -39.23
N GLY A 381 -3.42 -14.90 -40.14
CA GLY A 381 -2.77 -16.16 -39.79
C GLY A 381 -1.30 -16.08 -39.40
N LEU A 382 -0.57 -15.01 -39.73
CA LEU A 382 0.84 -14.85 -39.36
C LEU A 382 1.20 -13.36 -39.19
N PRO A 383 2.27 -13.05 -38.44
CA PRO A 383 2.83 -11.70 -38.41
C PRO A 383 3.17 -11.20 -39.82
N LYS A 384 2.91 -9.91 -40.07
CA LYS A 384 3.10 -9.28 -41.38
C LYS A 384 4.54 -9.42 -41.88
N ASN A 385 4.72 -10.22 -42.92
CA ASN A 385 6.01 -10.37 -43.60
C ASN A 385 6.16 -9.39 -44.77
N LYS A 386 7.39 -9.20 -45.26
CA LYS A 386 7.70 -8.28 -46.37
C LYS A 386 6.88 -8.57 -47.64
N ALA A 387 6.56 -9.83 -47.91
CA ALA A 387 5.84 -10.23 -49.11
C ALA A 387 4.36 -9.82 -49.06
N LEU A 388 3.71 -9.97 -47.89
CA LEU A 388 2.35 -9.51 -47.64
C LEU A 388 2.26 -7.99 -47.68
N ILE A 389 3.16 -7.29 -47.01
CA ILE A 389 3.20 -5.81 -46.99
C ILE A 389 3.34 -5.26 -48.41
N LYS A 390 4.25 -5.82 -49.22
CA LYS A 390 4.42 -5.42 -50.62
C LYS A 390 3.14 -5.63 -51.43
N PHE A 391 2.51 -6.80 -51.31
CA PHE A 391 1.28 -7.11 -52.05
C PHE A 391 0.11 -6.19 -51.65
N LEU A 392 -0.04 -5.89 -50.36
CA LEU A 392 -1.05 -4.94 -49.89
C LEU A 392 -0.83 -3.50 -50.37
N SER A 393 0.40 -3.16 -50.79
CA SER A 393 0.75 -1.85 -51.35
C SER A 393 0.45 -1.74 -52.85
N GLU A 394 0.10 -2.84 -53.51
CA GLU A 394 -0.34 -2.84 -54.90
C GLU A 394 -1.75 -2.24 -55.03
N SER A 395 -2.07 -1.71 -56.22
CA SER A 395 -3.31 -0.98 -56.46
C SER A 395 -4.53 -1.84 -56.11
N GLY A 396 -5.41 -1.33 -55.23
CA GLY A 396 -6.68 -1.97 -54.86
C GLY A 396 -6.59 -3.08 -53.80
N MET A 397 -5.42 -3.67 -53.52
CA MET A 397 -5.30 -4.82 -52.62
C MET A 397 -5.69 -4.50 -51.17
N ARG A 398 -5.27 -3.34 -50.65
CA ARG A 398 -5.68 -2.88 -49.31
C ARG A 398 -7.18 -2.64 -49.22
N THR A 399 -7.80 -2.14 -50.29
CA THR A 399 -9.26 -1.91 -50.33
C THR A 399 -10.02 -3.22 -50.37
N ILE A 400 -9.53 -4.23 -51.09
CA ILE A 400 -10.10 -5.58 -51.10
C ILE A 400 -10.05 -6.17 -49.69
N LEU A 401 -8.89 -6.16 -49.04
CA LEU A 401 -8.72 -6.64 -47.66
C LEU A 401 -9.72 -5.96 -46.70
N GLN A 402 -9.81 -4.63 -46.72
CA GLN A 402 -10.70 -3.88 -45.84
C GLN A 402 -12.19 -4.21 -46.08
N LYS A 403 -12.60 -4.38 -47.34
CA LYS A 403 -13.98 -4.76 -47.66
C LYS A 403 -14.29 -6.17 -47.15
N THR A 404 -13.37 -7.11 -47.33
CA THR A 404 -13.50 -8.48 -46.84
C THR A 404 -13.54 -8.53 -45.32
N GLU A 405 -12.63 -7.82 -44.66
CA GLU A 405 -12.60 -7.70 -43.20
C GLU A 405 -13.94 -7.14 -42.67
N ASN A 406 -14.44 -6.04 -43.23
CA ASN A 406 -15.72 -5.45 -42.81
C ASN A 406 -16.90 -6.39 -43.03
N TYR A 407 -16.91 -7.17 -44.12
CA TYR A 407 -17.96 -8.15 -44.40
C TYR A 407 -17.99 -9.27 -43.35
N TYR A 408 -16.83 -9.78 -42.94
CA TYR A 408 -16.77 -10.87 -41.96
C TYR A 408 -16.91 -10.39 -40.50
N LEU A 409 -16.61 -9.12 -40.22
CA LEU A 409 -16.83 -8.51 -38.90
C LEU A 409 -18.26 -7.97 -38.69
N GLN A 410 -19.08 -7.86 -39.73
CA GLN A 410 -20.48 -7.42 -39.59
C GLN A 410 -21.32 -8.44 -38.80
N ASP A 411 -22.53 -8.06 -38.39
CA ASP A 411 -23.50 -8.94 -37.70
C ASP A 411 -22.88 -9.74 -36.55
N GLN A 412 -22.07 -9.06 -35.71
CA GLN A 412 -21.37 -9.65 -34.56
C GLN A 412 -20.46 -10.84 -34.94
N GLN A 413 -19.75 -10.74 -36.07
CA GLN A 413 -18.76 -11.72 -36.51
C GLN A 413 -19.33 -13.12 -36.82
N LYS A 414 -20.63 -13.21 -37.10
CA LYS A 414 -21.33 -14.49 -37.31
C LYS A 414 -20.66 -15.40 -38.34
N GLU A 415 -20.14 -14.82 -39.42
CA GLU A 415 -19.51 -15.54 -40.53
C GLU A 415 -17.99 -15.69 -40.36
N MET A 416 -17.40 -15.25 -39.25
CA MET A 416 -15.95 -15.28 -39.05
C MET A 416 -15.37 -16.69 -39.02
N HIS A 417 -16.17 -17.68 -38.58
CA HIS A 417 -15.79 -19.10 -38.61
C HIS A 417 -15.36 -19.57 -40.01
N ILE A 418 -15.92 -19.00 -41.09
CA ILE A 418 -15.51 -19.29 -42.48
C ILE A 418 -14.04 -18.93 -42.70
N ILE A 419 -13.54 -17.87 -42.06
CA ILE A 419 -12.16 -17.40 -42.20
C ILE A 419 -11.27 -18.15 -41.21
N ASP A 420 -11.64 -18.13 -39.94
CA ASP A 420 -10.78 -18.51 -38.83
C ASP A 420 -10.62 -20.05 -38.71
N ASP A 421 -11.66 -20.86 -38.99
CA ASP A 421 -11.62 -22.34 -38.85
C ASP A 421 -10.59 -23.01 -39.79
N GLU A 422 -10.17 -22.32 -40.85
CA GLU A 422 -9.15 -22.80 -41.76
C GLU A 422 -7.72 -22.66 -41.22
N LEU A 423 -7.53 -21.79 -40.24
CA LEU A 423 -6.26 -21.53 -39.56
C LEU A 423 -6.15 -22.41 -38.30
N TYR A 424 -4.94 -22.56 -37.79
CA TYR A 424 -4.65 -23.24 -36.52
C TYR A 424 -4.63 -22.27 -35.33
N PHE A 425 -4.33 -21.00 -35.59
CA PHE A 425 -4.52 -19.89 -34.66
C PHE A 425 -4.75 -18.61 -35.44
N VAL A 426 -5.28 -17.61 -34.76
CA VAL A 426 -5.70 -16.34 -35.34
C VAL A 426 -5.06 -15.21 -34.57
N ILE A 427 -4.53 -14.22 -35.29
CA ILE A 427 -3.97 -13.00 -34.71
C ILE A 427 -4.97 -11.87 -34.90
N ASP A 428 -5.43 -11.29 -33.80
CA ASP A 428 -6.20 -10.04 -33.79
C ASP A 428 -5.31 -8.89 -33.31
N GLU A 429 -4.71 -8.19 -34.26
CA GLU A 429 -3.88 -7.03 -33.96
C GLU A 429 -4.66 -5.83 -33.37
N LYS A 430 -5.99 -5.76 -33.53
CA LYS A 430 -6.77 -4.66 -32.93
C LYS A 430 -6.90 -4.84 -31.43
N ASN A 431 -7.07 -6.09 -31.00
CA ASN A 431 -7.23 -6.46 -29.61
C ASN A 431 -5.91 -6.96 -28.96
N ASN A 432 -4.82 -7.02 -29.72
CA ASN A 432 -3.53 -7.61 -29.32
C ASN A 432 -3.70 -9.02 -28.73
N SER A 433 -4.49 -9.86 -29.39
CA SER A 433 -4.73 -11.25 -29.00
C SER A 433 -4.25 -12.25 -30.05
N VAL A 434 -3.91 -13.45 -29.57
CA VAL A 434 -3.71 -14.63 -30.38
C VAL A 434 -4.57 -15.74 -29.81
N ASP A 435 -5.45 -16.28 -30.64
CA ASP A 435 -6.46 -17.25 -30.23
C ASP A 435 -6.28 -18.56 -31.01
N LEU A 436 -6.28 -19.69 -30.29
CA LEU A 436 -6.24 -21.02 -30.90
C LEU A 436 -7.61 -21.35 -31.51
N THR A 437 -7.61 -21.99 -32.67
CA THR A 437 -8.82 -22.56 -33.27
C THR A 437 -8.98 -24.02 -32.84
N ASP A 438 -10.16 -24.61 -33.03
CA ASP A 438 -10.38 -26.05 -32.78
C ASP A 438 -9.37 -26.91 -33.55
N LYS A 439 -9.08 -26.53 -34.80
CA LYS A 439 -8.07 -27.16 -35.63
C LYS A 439 -6.66 -27.08 -35.04
N GLY A 440 -6.34 -25.96 -34.38
CA GLY A 440 -5.12 -25.76 -33.60
C GLY A 440 -5.02 -26.67 -32.40
N ILE A 441 -6.07 -26.70 -31.59
CA ILE A 441 -6.20 -27.53 -30.39
C ILE A 441 -6.07 -29.01 -30.75
N ASP A 442 -6.76 -29.47 -31.79
CA ASP A 442 -6.69 -30.85 -32.26
C ASP A 442 -5.26 -31.25 -32.65
N LEU A 443 -4.52 -30.39 -33.36
CA LEU A 443 -3.17 -30.69 -33.84
C LEU A 443 -2.17 -30.92 -32.69
N ILE A 444 -2.27 -30.12 -31.62
CA ILE A 444 -1.37 -30.19 -30.46
C ILE A 444 -1.81 -31.25 -29.45
N THR A 445 -3.06 -31.71 -29.53
CA THR A 445 -3.60 -32.77 -28.66
C THR A 445 -3.34 -34.18 -29.20
N GLN A 446 -3.09 -34.34 -30.51
CA GLN A 446 -2.85 -35.64 -31.16
C GLN A 446 -1.75 -36.50 -30.51
N ASP A 447 -0.72 -35.88 -29.95
CA ASP A 447 0.43 -36.57 -29.36
C ASP A 447 0.33 -36.66 -27.82
N VAL A 448 -0.79 -36.23 -27.25
CA VAL A 448 -1.05 -36.23 -25.80
C VAL A 448 -2.05 -37.33 -25.46
N ALA A 449 -1.77 -38.10 -24.40
CA ALA A 449 -2.60 -39.24 -24.00
C ALA A 449 -4.03 -38.84 -23.55
N ASP A 450 -4.23 -37.58 -23.18
CA ASP A 450 -5.49 -37.01 -22.74
C ASP A 450 -6.08 -36.10 -23.83
N PRO A 451 -7.19 -36.48 -24.49
CA PRO A 451 -7.87 -35.64 -25.47
C PRO A 451 -8.42 -34.33 -24.90
N SER A 452 -8.59 -34.22 -23.57
CA SER A 452 -9.08 -33.03 -22.89
C SER A 452 -7.96 -32.11 -22.39
N PHE A 453 -6.71 -32.41 -22.73
CA PHE A 453 -5.52 -31.75 -22.14
C PHE A 453 -5.48 -30.23 -22.34
N PHE A 454 -6.03 -29.73 -23.45
CA PHE A 454 -6.16 -28.31 -23.78
C PHE A 454 -7.63 -27.83 -23.84
N ILE A 455 -8.58 -28.63 -23.36
CA ILE A 455 -10.01 -28.30 -23.38
C ILE A 455 -10.42 -27.80 -21.99
N ILE A 456 -10.79 -26.52 -21.90
CA ILE A 456 -11.29 -25.92 -20.66
C ILE A 456 -12.70 -26.47 -20.37
N PRO A 457 -12.94 -27.06 -19.17
CA PRO A 457 -14.26 -27.53 -18.80
C PRO A 457 -15.21 -26.35 -18.53
N ASP A 458 -16.49 -26.52 -18.86
CA ASP A 458 -17.53 -25.57 -18.46
C ASP A 458 -17.80 -25.72 -16.95
N MET A 459 -17.21 -24.81 -16.19
CA MET A 459 -17.30 -24.80 -14.73
C MET A 459 -18.75 -24.73 -14.23
N ALA A 460 -19.65 -24.02 -14.91
CA ALA A 460 -21.04 -23.88 -14.44
C ALA A 460 -21.79 -25.22 -14.57
N THR A 461 -21.64 -25.86 -15.72
CA THR A 461 -22.28 -27.15 -16.01
C THR A 461 -21.70 -28.26 -15.12
N GLU A 462 -20.38 -28.33 -14.97
CA GLU A 462 -19.70 -29.36 -14.17
C GLU A 462 -19.93 -29.19 -12.66
N LEU A 463 -19.91 -27.95 -12.15
CA LEU A 463 -20.22 -27.70 -10.74
C LEU A 463 -21.67 -28.04 -10.40
N ALA A 464 -22.63 -27.71 -11.28
CA ALA A 464 -24.02 -28.08 -11.11
C ALA A 464 -24.20 -29.61 -11.11
N ALA A 465 -23.49 -30.34 -11.99
CA ALA A 465 -23.50 -31.80 -12.01
C ALA A 465 -22.96 -32.41 -10.71
N ILE A 466 -21.91 -31.84 -10.12
CA ILE A 466 -21.34 -32.28 -8.83
C ILE A 466 -22.35 -32.02 -7.68
N GLU A 467 -23.06 -30.91 -7.72
CA GLU A 467 -24.08 -30.59 -6.71
C GLU A 467 -25.28 -31.54 -6.75
N HIS A 468 -25.73 -31.92 -7.95
CA HIS A 468 -26.85 -32.84 -8.14
C HIS A 468 -26.49 -34.33 -7.99
N MET A 469 -25.20 -34.66 -7.81
CA MET A 469 -24.79 -36.04 -7.65
C MET A 469 -25.18 -36.63 -6.27
N SER A 470 -25.50 -37.92 -6.25
CA SER A 470 -25.72 -38.68 -5.01
C SER A 470 -24.38 -39.12 -4.42
N ALA A 471 -23.74 -38.24 -3.64
CA ALA A 471 -22.45 -38.44 -2.97
C ALA A 471 -22.44 -37.74 -1.60
N THR A 472 -21.49 -38.08 -0.72
CA THR A 472 -21.35 -37.41 0.59
C THR A 472 -20.89 -35.96 0.45
N LYS A 473 -21.07 -35.14 1.49
CA LYS A 473 -20.67 -33.73 1.47
C LYS A 473 -19.16 -33.59 1.28
N GLU A 474 -18.37 -34.45 1.93
CA GLU A 474 -16.92 -34.52 1.79
C GLU A 474 -16.50 -34.89 0.36
N GLU A 475 -17.14 -35.88 -0.26
CA GLU A 475 -16.85 -36.28 -1.66
C GLU A 475 -17.16 -35.17 -2.66
N LYS A 476 -18.26 -34.42 -2.45
CA LYS A 476 -18.61 -33.27 -3.30
C LYS A 476 -17.56 -32.16 -3.21
N VAL A 477 -17.08 -31.85 -2.01
CA VAL A 477 -16.03 -30.85 -1.80
C VAL A 477 -14.75 -31.26 -2.52
N GLN A 478 -14.31 -32.51 -2.35
CA GLN A 478 -13.10 -33.02 -3.02
C GLN A 478 -13.20 -32.96 -4.56
N LYS A 479 -14.37 -33.28 -5.13
CA LYS A 479 -14.59 -33.19 -6.58
C LYS A 479 -14.61 -31.74 -7.08
N LYS A 480 -15.19 -30.81 -6.31
CA LYS A 480 -15.14 -29.37 -6.64
C LYS A 480 -13.70 -28.85 -6.63
N GLU A 481 -12.92 -29.20 -5.60
CA GLU A 481 -11.50 -28.83 -5.54
C GLU A 481 -10.68 -29.42 -6.68
N ALA A 482 -10.92 -30.68 -7.04
CA ALA A 482 -10.27 -31.32 -8.17
C ALA A 482 -10.60 -30.65 -9.51
N LEU A 483 -11.88 -30.28 -9.72
CA LEU A 483 -12.32 -29.56 -10.93
C LEU A 483 -11.68 -28.17 -11.01
N ILE A 484 -11.67 -27.41 -9.92
CA ILE A 484 -11.04 -26.07 -9.87
C ILE A 484 -9.54 -26.19 -10.14
N ARG A 485 -8.88 -27.21 -9.59
CA ARG A 485 -7.46 -27.47 -9.84
C ARG A 485 -7.21 -27.82 -11.31
N ASP A 486 -8.01 -28.69 -11.92
CA ASP A 486 -7.89 -29.05 -13.34
C ASP A 486 -8.09 -27.84 -14.25
N PHE A 487 -9.13 -27.04 -13.98
CA PHE A 487 -9.40 -25.78 -14.68
C PHE A 487 -8.20 -24.81 -14.59
N SER A 488 -7.63 -24.63 -13.40
CA SER A 488 -6.46 -23.77 -13.20
C SER A 488 -5.24 -24.24 -14.00
N ILE A 489 -4.96 -25.55 -13.99
CA ILE A 489 -3.82 -26.14 -14.72
C ILE A 489 -4.00 -25.97 -16.23
N LYS A 490 -5.20 -26.26 -16.75
CA LYS A 490 -5.50 -26.13 -18.19
C LYS A 490 -5.44 -24.67 -18.65
N THR A 491 -5.92 -23.75 -17.81
CA THR A 491 -5.83 -22.31 -18.07
C THR A 491 -4.37 -21.84 -18.11
N GLU A 492 -3.53 -22.28 -17.16
CA GLU A 492 -2.08 -21.97 -17.12
C GLU A 492 -1.36 -22.47 -18.40
N ARG A 493 -1.70 -23.68 -18.87
CA ARG A 493 -1.13 -24.25 -20.10
C ARG A 493 -1.52 -23.47 -21.36
N ILE A 494 -2.81 -23.14 -21.51
CA ILE A 494 -3.30 -22.36 -22.65
C ILE A 494 -2.64 -20.98 -22.64
N HIS A 495 -2.56 -20.34 -21.47
CA HIS A 495 -1.86 -19.08 -21.32
C HIS A 495 -0.39 -19.19 -21.74
N THR A 496 0.30 -20.26 -21.35
CA THR A 496 1.69 -20.51 -21.74
C THR A 496 1.85 -20.72 -23.26
N ILE A 497 0.91 -21.40 -23.91
CA ILE A 497 0.90 -21.54 -25.38
C ILE A 497 0.72 -20.18 -26.06
N ILE A 498 -0.23 -19.37 -25.59
CA ILE A 498 -0.48 -18.04 -26.13
C ILE A 498 0.75 -17.14 -25.94
N GLN A 499 1.45 -17.22 -24.82
CA GLN A 499 2.70 -16.47 -24.61
C GLN A 499 3.86 -16.92 -25.52
N LEU A 500 3.86 -18.18 -25.96
CA LEU A 500 4.85 -18.72 -26.88
C LEU A 500 4.57 -18.41 -28.36
N LEU A 501 3.31 -18.12 -28.70
CA LEU A 501 2.86 -17.71 -30.04
C LEU A 501 3.09 -16.21 -30.28
#